data_AF-A0A830FKQ0-F1
#
_entry.id   AF-A0A830FKQ0-F1
#
_cell.length_a   1.000
_cell.length_b   1.000
_cell.length_c   1.000
_cell.angle_alpha   90.00
_cell.angle_beta   90.00
_cell.angle_gamma   90.00
#
_symmetry.space_group_name_H-M   'P 1'
#
loop_
_entity.id
_entity.type
_entity.pdbx_description
1 polymer ?
#
loop_
_entity_poly.entity_id
_entity_poly.type
_entity_poly.pdbx_seq_one_letter_code
_entity_poly.pdbx_strand_id
1 'polypeptide(L)'
;MNKDRLIELGLLVALLATIRYWRKREASLRASLTVSREWTAPAAAERPTDDGASAEAARLLDTRPEDLPERVAALTGKVDELTNDLERARANWAARWWTARQGSLDEPFVAVVDLSDGELADAKALTKAAPEGVAGVAIVVAGDGTLAVAVTGGLDHAASDVAKEVAQAAGGNAGGTGQMATGGGDAARLPDAAETVAARLRDELDARETASADSAGDGADGDGEADADDGVDEAADGDGASEADEGDDVDA
;
A
#
# COMPACT_ATOMS: atom_id res chain seq x y z
N MET A 1 35.89 -21.44 -24.24
CA MET A 1 34.52 -21.97 -24.04
C MET A 1 33.59 -21.12 -24.89
N ASN A 2 32.91 -21.70 -25.88
CA ASN A 2 32.18 -20.92 -26.90
C ASN A 2 30.98 -20.21 -26.25
N LYS A 3 30.74 -18.94 -26.60
CA LYS A 3 29.62 -18.13 -26.09
C LYS A 3 28.28 -18.83 -26.26
N ASP A 4 28.10 -19.55 -27.37
CA ASP A 4 26.87 -20.30 -27.65
C ASP A 4 26.62 -21.39 -26.62
N ARG A 5 27.67 -22.09 -26.15
CA ARG A 5 27.54 -23.10 -25.09
C ARG A 5 27.20 -22.48 -23.74
N LEU A 6 27.65 -21.26 -23.46
CA LEU A 6 27.29 -20.56 -22.22
C LEU A 6 25.83 -20.12 -22.21
N ILE A 7 25.33 -19.63 -23.35
CA ILE A 7 23.93 -19.24 -23.51
C ILE A 7 23.02 -20.47 -23.41
N GLU A 8 23.39 -21.55 -24.08
CA GLU A 8 22.64 -22.82 -24.04
C GLU A 8 22.58 -23.39 -22.62
N LEU A 9 23.69 -23.35 -21.87
CA LEU A 9 23.74 -23.81 -20.48
C LEU A 9 22.90 -22.91 -19.55
N GLY A 10 22.93 -21.58 -19.77
CA GLY A 10 22.10 -20.63 -19.03
C GLY A 10 20.60 -20.87 -19.23
N LEU A 11 20.17 -21.12 -20.47
CA LEU A 11 18.77 -21.46 -20.78
C LEU A 11 18.36 -22.79 -20.13
N LEU A 12 19.24 -23.79 -20.13
CA LEU A 12 18.97 -25.09 -19.52
C LEU A 12 18.81 -24.98 -17.99
N VAL A 13 19.62 -24.14 -17.34
CA VAL A 13 19.50 -23.84 -15.90
C VAL A 13 18.21 -23.08 -15.60
N ALA A 14 17.85 -22.07 -16.40
CA ALA A 14 16.61 -21.31 -16.24
C ALA A 14 15.36 -22.20 -16.40
N LEU A 15 15.38 -23.12 -17.38
CA LEU A 15 14.32 -24.10 -17.58
C LEU A 15 14.19 -25.02 -16.35
N LEU A 16 15.30 -25.54 -15.83
CA LEU A 16 15.32 -26.39 -14.64
C LEU A 16 14.80 -25.66 -13.39
N ALA A 17 15.18 -24.39 -13.21
CA ALA A 17 14.69 -23.56 -12.12
C ALA A 17 13.16 -23.35 -12.21
N THR A 18 12.65 -23.08 -13.41
CA THR A 18 11.21 -22.90 -13.67
C THR A 18 10.43 -24.18 -13.39
N ILE A 19 10.92 -25.34 -13.84
CA ILE A 19 10.32 -26.65 -13.56
C ILE A 19 10.32 -26.94 -12.06
N ARG A 20 11.41 -26.62 -11.36
CA ARG A 20 11.52 -26.82 -9.91
C ARG A 20 10.57 -25.91 -9.14
N TYR A 21 10.44 -24.65 -9.55
CA TYR A 21 9.48 -23.71 -8.98
C TYR A 21 8.04 -24.21 -9.14
N TRP A 22 7.65 -24.62 -10.36
CA TRP A 22 6.32 -25.16 -10.61
C TRP A 22 6.05 -26.44 -9.81
N ARG A 23 7.03 -27.33 -9.65
CA ARG A 23 6.89 -28.50 -8.78
C ARG A 23 6.71 -28.15 -7.31
N LYS A 24 7.42 -27.14 -6.79
CA LYS A 24 7.27 -26.68 -5.40
C LYS A 24 5.89 -26.03 -5.19
N ARG A 25 5.44 -25.24 -6.16
CA ARG A 25 4.11 -24.61 -6.15
C ARG A 25 2.99 -25.64 -6.25
N GLU A 26 3.11 -26.64 -7.13
CA GLU A 26 2.19 -27.77 -7.20
C GLU A 26 2.18 -28.59 -5.92
N ALA A 27 3.33 -28.80 -5.26
CA ALA A 27 3.37 -29.49 -3.97
C ALA A 27 2.60 -28.72 -2.89
N SER A 28 2.74 -27.39 -2.85
CA SER A 28 1.98 -26.53 -1.94
C SER A 28 0.48 -26.54 -2.25
N LEU A 29 0.09 -26.51 -3.53
CA LEU A 29 -1.31 -26.59 -3.97
C LEU A 29 -1.91 -27.97 -3.74
N ARG A 30 -1.13 -29.05 -3.92
CA ARG A 30 -1.56 -30.41 -3.56
C ARG A 30 -1.75 -30.52 -2.07
N ALA A 31 -0.84 -29.98 -1.25
CA ALA A 31 -0.96 -29.97 0.20
C ALA A 31 -2.23 -29.25 0.65
N SER A 32 -2.53 -28.06 0.10
CA SER A 32 -3.77 -27.34 0.39
C SER A 32 -5.01 -28.09 -0.09
N LEU A 33 -4.95 -28.76 -1.25
CA LEU A 33 -6.06 -29.58 -1.75
C LEU A 33 -6.24 -30.89 -0.98
N THR A 34 -5.20 -31.49 -0.39
CA THR A 34 -5.34 -32.61 0.54
C THR A 34 -5.99 -32.17 1.82
N VAL A 35 -5.62 -31.01 2.39
CA VAL A 35 -6.29 -30.46 3.59
C VAL A 35 -7.77 -30.17 3.30
N SER A 36 -8.08 -29.54 2.16
CA SER A 36 -9.46 -29.33 1.76
C SER A 36 -10.19 -30.65 1.45
N ARG A 37 -9.54 -31.64 0.83
CA ARG A 37 -10.15 -32.97 0.60
C ARG A 37 -10.32 -33.77 1.88
N GLU A 38 -9.45 -33.63 2.87
CA GLU A 38 -9.66 -34.23 4.19
C GLU A 38 -10.87 -33.62 4.90
N TRP A 39 -11.14 -32.33 4.66
CA TRP A 39 -12.34 -31.66 5.17
C TRP A 39 -13.61 -31.96 4.35
N THR A 40 -13.48 -32.23 3.04
CA THR A 40 -14.63 -32.41 2.12
C THR A 40 -14.88 -33.87 1.72
N ALA A 41 -13.96 -34.79 2.04
CA ALA A 41 -14.17 -36.21 1.78
C ALA A 41 -15.34 -36.66 2.65
N PRO A 42 -16.44 -37.19 2.08
CA PRO A 42 -17.47 -37.81 2.88
C PRO A 42 -16.81 -39.00 3.57
N ALA A 43 -16.64 -38.90 4.88
CA ALA A 43 -16.17 -39.98 5.73
C ALA A 43 -17.15 -41.17 5.56
N ALA A 44 -16.80 -42.08 4.64
CA ALA A 44 -17.39 -43.40 4.53
C ALA A 44 -16.72 -44.39 5.51
N ALA A 45 -15.98 -43.87 6.49
CA ALA A 45 -15.60 -44.55 7.72
C ALA A 45 -16.44 -43.93 8.82
N GLU A 46 -17.15 -44.77 9.59
CA GLU A 46 -17.85 -44.48 10.84
C GLU A 46 -17.86 -43.01 11.23
N ARG A 47 -19.00 -42.31 11.03
CA ARG A 47 -19.20 -40.99 11.63
C ARG A 47 -18.76 -41.12 13.09
N PRO A 48 -17.72 -40.40 13.54
CA PRO A 48 -17.53 -40.23 14.96
C PRO A 48 -18.89 -39.77 15.46
N THR A 49 -19.45 -40.46 16.45
CA THR A 49 -20.57 -39.90 17.21
C THR A 49 -20.25 -38.42 17.46
N ASP A 50 -21.19 -37.50 17.28
CA ASP A 50 -21.00 -36.03 17.39
C ASP A 50 -20.13 -35.62 18.61
N ASP A 51 -20.18 -36.44 19.66
CA ASP A 51 -19.40 -36.38 20.88
C ASP A 51 -17.87 -36.50 20.70
N GLY A 52 -17.38 -37.25 19.71
CA GLY A 52 -15.96 -37.55 19.51
C GLY A 52 -15.17 -36.37 18.94
N ALA A 53 -15.70 -35.70 17.90
CA ALA A 53 -15.10 -34.50 17.32
C ALA A 53 -15.16 -33.31 18.30
N SER A 54 -16.28 -33.17 19.02
CA SER A 54 -16.45 -32.16 20.07
C SER A 54 -15.49 -32.40 21.25
N ALA A 55 -15.28 -33.64 21.66
CA ALA A 55 -14.33 -33.98 22.72
C ALA A 55 -12.86 -33.75 22.31
N GLU A 56 -12.51 -33.99 21.05
CA GLU A 56 -11.16 -33.71 20.53
C GLU A 56 -10.88 -32.19 20.48
N ALA A 57 -11.81 -31.41 19.94
CA ALA A 57 -11.70 -29.95 19.92
C ALA A 57 -11.69 -29.36 21.33
N ALA A 58 -12.45 -29.93 22.27
CA ALA A 58 -12.47 -29.55 23.67
C ALA A 58 -11.10 -29.79 24.34
N ARG A 59 -10.49 -30.95 24.06
CA ARG A 59 -9.12 -31.25 24.53
C ARG A 59 -8.07 -30.30 23.94
N LEU A 60 -8.18 -29.96 22.65
CA LEU A 60 -7.24 -29.05 21.98
C LEU A 60 -7.31 -27.64 22.58
N LEU A 61 -8.52 -27.17 22.89
CA LEU A 61 -8.78 -25.85 23.46
C LEU A 61 -8.70 -25.83 24.99
N ASP A 62 -8.34 -26.95 25.60
CA ASP A 62 -8.28 -27.18 27.05
C ASP A 62 -9.56 -26.71 27.75
N THR A 63 -10.72 -27.12 27.22
CA THR A 63 -12.06 -26.74 27.70
C THR A 63 -12.95 -27.97 27.82
N ARG A 64 -14.10 -27.84 28.49
CA ARG A 64 -15.11 -28.90 28.50
C ARG A 64 -15.93 -28.86 27.19
N PRO A 65 -16.44 -30.01 26.69
CA PRO A 65 -17.25 -30.04 25.47
C PRO A 65 -18.46 -29.11 25.53
N GLU A 66 -19.11 -28.96 26.69
CA GLU A 66 -20.24 -28.06 26.90
C GLU A 66 -19.88 -26.56 26.80
N ASP A 67 -18.65 -26.19 27.17
CA ASP A 67 -18.15 -24.81 27.16
C ASP A 67 -17.48 -24.45 25.82
N LEU A 68 -17.36 -25.41 24.91
CA LEU A 68 -16.64 -25.27 23.64
C LEU A 68 -17.18 -24.13 22.75
N PRO A 69 -18.51 -23.95 22.57
CA PRO A 69 -19.03 -22.85 21.76
C PRO A 69 -18.63 -21.48 22.30
N GLU A 70 -18.72 -21.29 23.62
CA GLU A 70 -18.31 -20.04 24.28
C GLU A 70 -16.81 -19.81 24.14
N ARG A 71 -15.99 -20.86 24.33
CA ARG A 71 -14.54 -20.78 24.18
C ARG A 71 -14.11 -20.42 22.76
N VAL A 72 -14.77 -21.01 21.74
CA VAL A 72 -14.52 -20.69 20.33
C VAL A 72 -14.92 -19.25 20.03
N ALA A 73 -16.12 -18.81 20.47
CA ALA A 73 -16.55 -17.43 20.28
C ALA A 73 -15.57 -16.43 20.91
N ALA A 74 -15.09 -16.71 22.13
CA ALA A 74 -14.08 -15.89 22.79
C ALA A 74 -12.74 -15.87 22.04
N LEU A 75 -12.30 -17.00 21.47
CA LEU A 75 -11.06 -17.07 20.69
C LEU A 75 -11.18 -16.30 19.37
N THR A 76 -12.30 -16.45 18.65
CA THR A 76 -12.58 -15.67 17.45
C THR A 76 -12.59 -14.18 17.75
N GLY A 77 -13.27 -13.75 18.83
CA GLY A 77 -13.25 -12.35 19.25
C GLY A 77 -11.84 -11.82 19.52
N LYS A 78 -10.97 -12.62 20.14
CA LYS A 78 -9.56 -12.26 20.34
C LYS A 78 -8.76 -12.19 19.03
N VAL A 79 -9.02 -13.09 18.09
CA VAL A 79 -8.37 -13.05 16.77
C VAL A 79 -8.76 -11.77 16.03
N ASP A 80 -10.03 -11.39 16.06
CA ASP A 80 -10.51 -10.16 15.44
C ASP A 80 -9.91 -8.92 16.12
N GLU A 81 -9.89 -8.89 17.46
CA GLU A 81 -9.26 -7.82 18.25
C GLU A 81 -7.77 -7.67 17.91
N LEU A 82 -7.00 -8.76 17.96
CA LEU A 82 -5.57 -8.74 17.64
C LEU A 82 -5.29 -8.37 16.19
N THR A 83 -6.16 -8.79 15.26
CA THR A 83 -6.06 -8.39 13.84
C THR A 83 -6.27 -6.89 13.69
N ASN A 84 -7.29 -6.33 14.34
CA ASN A 84 -7.55 -4.89 14.33
C ASN A 84 -6.42 -4.09 14.98
N ASP A 85 -5.86 -4.58 16.08
CA ASP A 85 -4.72 -3.94 16.75
C ASP A 85 -3.46 -3.97 15.89
N LEU A 86 -3.21 -5.06 15.16
CA LEU A 86 -2.11 -5.14 14.20
C LEU A 86 -2.29 -4.13 13.05
N GLU A 87 -3.49 -4.04 12.46
CA GLU A 87 -3.79 -3.06 11.41
C GLU A 87 -3.66 -1.61 11.93
N ARG A 88 -4.11 -1.35 13.16
CA ARG A 88 -3.94 -0.03 13.80
C ARG A 88 -2.47 0.28 14.06
N ALA A 89 -1.70 -0.69 14.52
CA ALA A 89 -0.26 -0.54 14.73
C ALA A 89 0.48 -0.23 13.42
N ARG A 90 0.14 -0.93 12.32
CA ARG A 90 0.67 -0.66 10.97
C ARG A 90 0.32 0.75 10.50
N ALA A 91 -0.94 1.15 10.61
CA ALA A 91 -1.38 2.49 10.21
C ALA A 91 -0.66 3.58 11.02
N ASN A 92 -0.52 3.41 12.34
CA ASN A 92 0.19 4.34 13.21
C ASN A 92 1.69 4.41 12.89
N TRP A 93 2.34 3.27 12.65
CA TRP A 93 3.73 3.22 12.23
C TRP A 93 3.93 3.95 10.89
N ALA A 94 3.07 3.67 9.91
CA ALA A 94 3.13 4.28 8.59
C ALA A 94 2.93 5.81 8.64
N ALA A 95 1.94 6.28 9.41
CA ALA A 95 1.72 7.70 9.64
C ALA A 95 2.95 8.36 10.27
N ARG A 96 3.52 7.77 11.33
CA ARG A 96 4.73 8.29 12.00
C ARG A 96 5.94 8.30 11.08
N TRP A 97 6.09 7.29 10.22
CA TRP A 97 7.14 7.23 9.21
C TRP A 97 7.03 8.42 8.25
N TRP A 98 5.82 8.68 7.74
CA TRP A 98 5.58 9.85 6.89
C TRP A 98 5.76 11.16 7.64
N THR A 99 5.31 11.30 8.88
CA THR A 99 5.56 12.51 9.68
C THR A 99 7.06 12.77 9.85
N ALA A 100 7.86 11.73 10.12
CA ALA A 100 9.31 11.86 10.21
C ALA A 100 9.96 12.26 8.88
N ARG A 101 9.35 11.87 7.76
CA ARG A 101 9.78 12.25 6.40
C ARG A 101 9.25 13.62 5.94
N GLN A 102 8.09 14.04 6.44
CA GLN A 102 7.35 15.25 6.03
C GLN A 102 7.97 16.56 6.49
N GLY A 103 9.03 16.53 7.31
CA GLY A 103 9.83 17.75 7.55
C GLY A 103 10.43 18.37 6.28
N SER A 104 10.16 17.82 5.09
CA SER A 104 10.66 18.22 3.77
C SER A 104 9.65 18.03 2.62
N LEU A 105 8.32 17.99 2.85
CA LEU A 105 7.33 17.66 1.80
C LEU A 105 6.28 18.76 1.55
N ASP A 106 6.70 20.02 1.47
CA ASP A 106 5.82 21.11 1.00
C ASP A 106 5.73 21.18 -0.53
N GLU A 107 6.53 20.36 -1.22
CA GLU A 107 6.68 20.31 -2.67
C GLU A 107 6.25 18.95 -3.24
N PRO A 108 5.91 18.86 -4.54
CA PRO A 108 5.59 17.60 -5.18
C PRO A 108 6.68 16.55 -4.99
N PHE A 109 6.31 15.28 -4.77
CA PHE A 109 7.28 14.25 -4.38
C PHE A 109 7.17 12.94 -5.15
N VAL A 110 8.30 12.24 -5.27
CA VAL A 110 8.35 10.83 -5.67
C VAL A 110 9.23 10.07 -4.69
N ALA A 111 8.59 9.25 -3.86
CA ALA A 111 9.24 8.48 -2.82
C ALA A 111 9.28 7.00 -3.20
N VAL A 112 10.45 6.38 -3.04
CA VAL A 112 10.63 4.93 -3.06
C VAL A 112 10.99 4.48 -1.67
N VAL A 113 10.33 3.42 -1.19
CA VAL A 113 10.63 2.80 0.10
C VAL A 113 10.82 1.31 -0.11
N ASP A 114 11.98 0.81 0.28
CA ASP A 114 12.27 -0.62 0.30
C ASP A 114 12.09 -1.17 1.73
N LEU A 115 11.13 -2.07 1.90
CA LEU A 115 10.86 -2.81 3.12
C LEU A 115 11.41 -4.22 2.96
N SER A 116 12.72 -4.39 3.14
CA SER A 116 13.45 -5.66 2.93
C SER A 116 12.86 -6.87 3.66
N ASP A 117 12.23 -6.63 4.82
CA ASP A 117 11.60 -7.65 5.66
C ASP A 117 10.07 -7.45 5.77
N GLY A 118 9.50 -6.54 4.97
CA GLY A 118 8.08 -6.23 4.97
C GLY A 118 7.27 -7.13 4.06
N GLU A 119 5.95 -7.12 4.27
CA GLU A 119 4.97 -7.79 3.42
C GLU A 119 4.08 -6.76 2.70
N LEU A 120 3.26 -7.23 1.76
CA LEU A 120 2.30 -6.38 1.04
C LEU A 120 1.41 -5.53 1.97
N ALA A 121 1.03 -6.06 3.14
CA ALA A 121 0.20 -5.34 4.11
C ALA A 121 0.91 -4.08 4.63
N ASP A 122 2.22 -4.17 4.90
CA ASP A 122 3.03 -3.06 5.39
C ASP A 122 3.25 -2.04 4.26
N ALA A 123 3.49 -2.52 3.04
CA ALA A 123 3.61 -1.66 1.86
C ALA A 123 2.32 -0.86 1.59
N LYS A 124 1.15 -1.51 1.72
CA LYS A 124 -0.16 -0.85 1.61
C LYS A 124 -0.41 0.16 2.73
N ALA A 125 -0.04 -0.17 3.97
CA ALA A 125 -0.18 0.76 5.08
C ALA A 125 0.65 2.02 4.83
N LEU A 126 1.88 1.86 4.34
CA LEU A 126 2.77 2.96 4.02
C LEU A 126 2.26 3.81 2.84
N THR A 127 1.79 3.21 1.76
CA THR A 127 1.23 3.98 0.63
C THR A 127 -0.08 4.68 0.98
N LYS A 128 -0.94 4.06 1.79
CA LYS A 128 -2.19 4.68 2.26
C LYS A 128 -1.95 5.89 3.16
N ALA A 129 -0.86 5.87 3.92
CA ALA A 129 -0.48 6.98 4.81
C ALA A 129 0.27 8.12 4.08
N ALA A 130 0.43 8.04 2.75
CA ALA A 130 1.05 9.11 1.97
C ALA A 130 0.25 10.43 2.10
N PRO A 131 0.91 11.60 2.11
CA PRO A 131 0.24 12.88 2.30
C PRO A 131 -0.74 13.18 1.15
N GLU A 132 -2.05 13.28 1.44
CA GLU A 132 -3.08 13.53 0.41
C GLU A 132 -3.09 14.98 -0.11
N GLY A 133 -2.59 15.94 0.70
CA GLY A 133 -2.57 17.38 0.38
C GLY A 133 -1.41 17.83 -0.51
N VAL A 134 -0.52 16.92 -0.90
CA VAL A 134 0.67 17.21 -1.71
C VAL A 134 0.65 16.31 -2.93
N ALA A 135 0.91 16.87 -4.11
CA ALA A 135 0.99 16.09 -5.35
C ALA A 135 2.18 15.13 -5.29
N GLY A 136 1.95 13.83 -5.29
CA GLY A 136 3.08 12.90 -5.18
C GLY A 136 2.79 11.45 -5.48
N VAL A 137 3.87 10.71 -5.70
CA VAL A 137 3.87 9.26 -5.94
C VAL A 137 4.67 8.57 -4.85
N ALA A 138 4.04 7.62 -4.16
CA ALA A 138 4.69 6.75 -3.20
C ALA A 138 4.76 5.32 -3.77
N ILE A 139 5.97 4.82 -3.98
CA ILE A 139 6.25 3.44 -4.42
C ILE A 139 6.89 2.71 -3.24
N VAL A 140 6.26 1.63 -2.79
CA VAL A 140 6.74 0.85 -1.65
C VAL A 140 6.91 -0.59 -2.07
N VAL A 141 8.14 -1.09 -1.96
CA VAL A 141 8.52 -2.46 -2.30
C VAL A 141 8.64 -3.26 -1.01
N ALA A 142 8.07 -4.46 -1.00
CA ALA A 142 8.16 -5.40 0.11
C ALA A 142 9.12 -6.54 -0.23
N GLY A 143 9.80 -7.08 0.79
CA GLY A 143 10.80 -8.14 0.66
C GLY A 143 10.25 -9.47 0.14
N ASP A 144 8.94 -9.67 0.22
CA ASP A 144 8.22 -10.83 -0.32
C ASP A 144 8.05 -10.79 -1.86
N GLY A 145 8.55 -9.75 -2.52
CA GLY A 145 8.44 -9.56 -3.97
C GLY A 145 7.11 -8.92 -4.40
N THR A 146 6.43 -8.25 -3.47
CA THR A 146 5.26 -7.44 -3.76
C THR A 146 5.57 -5.95 -3.69
N LEU A 147 4.67 -5.12 -4.24
CA LEU A 147 4.77 -3.68 -4.16
C LEU A 147 3.39 -3.04 -4.04
N ALA A 148 3.34 -1.85 -3.46
CA ALA A 148 2.19 -0.97 -3.47
C ALA A 148 2.59 0.39 -4.04
N VAL A 149 1.68 1.02 -4.77
CA VAL A 149 1.83 2.39 -5.27
C VAL A 149 0.62 3.21 -4.87
N ALA A 150 0.84 4.43 -4.39
CA ALA A 150 -0.18 5.46 -4.28
C ALA A 150 0.22 6.69 -5.07
N VAL A 151 -0.78 7.33 -5.68
CA VAL A 151 -0.66 8.65 -6.31
C VAL A 151 -1.62 9.60 -5.59
N THR A 152 -1.15 10.81 -5.28
CA THR A 152 -1.82 11.81 -4.44
C THR A 152 -1.79 13.19 -5.11
N GLY A 153 -2.62 14.12 -4.62
CA GLY A 153 -2.64 15.53 -5.04
C GLY A 153 -2.89 15.78 -6.53
N GLY A 154 -3.67 14.92 -7.19
CA GLY A 154 -4.19 15.17 -8.54
C GLY A 154 -3.15 15.08 -9.67
N LEU A 155 -2.02 14.41 -9.45
CA LEU A 155 -1.07 14.10 -10.53
C LEU A 155 -1.75 13.35 -11.67
N ASP A 156 -1.38 13.69 -12.91
CA ASP A 156 -1.85 13.02 -14.14
C ASP A 156 -1.11 11.68 -14.37
N HIS A 157 -1.07 10.85 -13.32
CA HIS A 157 -0.52 9.51 -13.35
C HIS A 157 -1.47 8.57 -12.62
N ALA A 158 -1.86 7.48 -13.26
CA ALA A 158 -2.59 6.42 -12.58
C ALA A 158 -1.62 5.54 -11.79
N ALA A 159 -1.89 5.31 -10.50
CA ALA A 159 -1.13 4.38 -9.68
C ALA A 159 -1.02 2.99 -10.33
N SER A 160 -2.07 2.54 -11.02
CA SER A 160 -2.08 1.28 -11.77
C SER A 160 -1.02 1.21 -12.86
N ASP A 161 -0.70 2.33 -13.52
CA ASP A 161 0.23 2.34 -14.63
C ASP A 161 1.67 2.38 -14.12
N VAL A 162 1.94 3.18 -13.07
CA VAL A 162 3.21 3.16 -12.35
C VAL A 162 3.49 1.75 -11.79
N ALA A 163 2.51 1.12 -11.13
CA ALA A 163 2.69 -0.23 -10.57
C ALA A 163 2.95 -1.27 -11.67
N LYS A 164 2.29 -1.17 -12.83
CA LYS A 164 2.54 -2.07 -13.97
C LYS A 164 3.95 -1.89 -14.53
N GLU A 165 4.40 -0.65 -14.70
CA GLU A 165 5.73 -0.35 -15.21
C GLU A 165 6.81 -0.95 -14.32
N VAL A 166 6.74 -0.71 -13.00
CA VAL A 166 7.66 -1.29 -12.00
C VAL A 166 7.60 -2.82 -12.04
N ALA A 167 6.41 -3.40 -11.98
CA ALA A 167 6.25 -4.85 -11.94
C ALA A 167 6.77 -5.52 -13.23
N GLN A 168 6.50 -4.95 -14.40
CA GLN A 168 6.97 -5.49 -15.68
C GLN A 168 8.49 -5.43 -15.81
N ALA A 169 9.12 -4.34 -15.36
CA ALA A 169 10.58 -4.23 -15.31
C ALA A 169 11.22 -5.30 -14.40
N ALA A 170 10.52 -5.70 -13.34
CA ALA A 170 10.90 -6.82 -12.47
C ALA A 170 10.37 -8.19 -12.92
N GLY A 171 9.79 -8.32 -14.12
CA GLY A 171 9.32 -9.59 -14.68
C GLY A 171 8.00 -10.12 -14.11
N GLY A 172 7.17 -9.25 -13.54
CA GLY A 172 5.88 -9.57 -12.97
C GLY A 172 4.71 -8.75 -13.51
N ASN A 173 3.67 -8.58 -12.70
CA ASN A 173 2.41 -7.94 -13.09
C ASN A 173 1.80 -7.12 -11.96
N ALA A 174 0.90 -6.19 -12.31
CA ALA A 174 0.23 -5.32 -11.35
C ALA A 174 -1.23 -5.05 -11.72
N GLY A 175 -2.00 -4.59 -10.73
CA GLY A 175 -3.40 -4.18 -10.85
C GLY A 175 -3.80 -3.18 -9.77
N GLY A 176 -4.84 -2.40 -10.02
CA GLY A 176 -5.28 -1.36 -9.09
C GLY A 176 -6.23 -0.35 -9.73
N THR A 177 -6.43 0.75 -9.01
CA THR A 177 -7.20 1.92 -9.44
C THR A 177 -6.25 3.08 -9.80
N GLY A 178 -6.82 4.23 -10.18
CA GLY A 178 -6.03 5.43 -10.48
C GLY A 178 -5.26 6.00 -9.28
N GLN A 179 -5.75 5.80 -8.05
CA GLN A 179 -5.14 6.39 -6.85
C GLN A 179 -4.27 5.39 -6.08
N MET A 180 -4.55 4.08 -6.19
CA MET A 180 -3.78 3.06 -5.50
C MET A 180 -3.69 1.78 -6.33
N ALA A 181 -2.52 1.16 -6.36
CA ALA A 181 -2.30 -0.09 -7.04
C ALA A 181 -1.30 -0.98 -6.32
N THR A 182 -1.32 -2.26 -6.68
CA THR A 182 -0.42 -3.28 -6.16
C THR A 182 0.14 -4.11 -7.29
N GLY A 183 1.38 -4.57 -7.13
CA GLY A 183 2.01 -5.47 -8.07
C GLY A 183 2.92 -6.45 -7.37
N GLY A 184 3.56 -7.28 -8.18
CA GLY A 184 4.62 -8.17 -7.73
C GLY A 184 5.52 -8.56 -8.89
N GLY A 185 6.72 -9.01 -8.56
CA GLY A 185 7.79 -9.34 -9.49
C GLY A 185 8.92 -10.09 -8.80
N ASP A 186 10.08 -10.15 -9.43
CA ASP A 186 11.28 -10.67 -8.78
C ASP A 186 11.71 -9.73 -7.64
N ALA A 187 11.68 -10.24 -6.41
CA ALA A 187 12.03 -9.50 -5.20
C ALA A 187 13.42 -8.85 -5.27
N ALA A 188 14.38 -9.50 -5.93
CA ALA A 188 15.74 -8.96 -6.08
C ALA A 188 15.83 -7.82 -7.11
N ARG A 189 14.83 -7.65 -7.97
CA ARG A 189 14.81 -6.66 -9.06
C ARG A 189 13.82 -5.52 -8.82
N LEU A 190 12.84 -5.72 -7.95
CA LEU A 190 11.81 -4.74 -7.67
C LEU A 190 12.34 -3.41 -7.10
N PRO A 191 13.30 -3.39 -6.15
CA PRO A 191 13.85 -2.13 -5.65
C PRO A 191 14.50 -1.29 -6.77
N ASP A 192 15.35 -1.91 -7.60
CA ASP A 192 16.00 -1.23 -8.73
C ASP A 192 15.00 -0.74 -9.79
N ALA A 193 13.97 -1.55 -10.07
CA ALA A 193 12.89 -1.18 -10.98
C ALA A 193 12.08 0.00 -10.45
N ALA A 194 11.77 0.01 -9.16
CA ALA A 194 11.06 1.10 -8.50
C ALA A 194 11.85 2.41 -8.56
N GLU A 195 13.16 2.37 -8.29
CA GLU A 195 14.03 3.56 -8.40
C GLU A 195 14.15 4.07 -9.84
N THR A 196 14.22 3.17 -10.82
CA THR A 196 14.28 3.56 -12.24
C THR A 196 13.02 4.33 -12.66
N VAL A 197 11.83 3.81 -12.30
CA VAL A 197 10.56 4.48 -12.60
C VAL A 197 10.44 5.79 -11.80
N ALA A 198 10.88 5.78 -10.53
CA ALA A 198 10.87 6.98 -9.71
C ALA A 198 11.76 8.09 -10.24
N ALA A 199 12.95 7.77 -10.74
CA ALA A 199 13.83 8.75 -11.37
C ALA A 199 13.16 9.43 -12.57
N ARG A 200 12.55 8.64 -13.47
CA ARG A 200 11.77 9.16 -14.61
C ARG A 200 10.65 10.11 -14.16
N LEU A 201 9.89 9.73 -13.12
CA LEU A 201 8.79 10.54 -12.61
C LEU A 201 9.27 11.85 -11.97
N ARG A 202 10.44 11.85 -11.31
CA ARG A 202 11.06 13.08 -10.79
C ARG A 202 11.45 14.02 -11.93
N ASP A 203 12.11 13.51 -12.97
CA ASP A 203 12.47 14.31 -14.15
C ASP A 203 11.23 14.94 -14.81
N GLU A 204 10.10 14.23 -14.85
CA GLU A 204 8.82 14.74 -15.37
C GLU A 204 8.19 15.84 -14.50
N LEU A 205 8.33 15.76 -13.18
CA LEU A 205 7.87 16.80 -12.26
C LEU A 205 8.71 18.07 -12.39
N ASP A 206 10.05 17.93 -12.42
CA ASP A 206 10.97 19.05 -12.57
C ASP A 206 10.76 19.78 -13.92
N ALA A 207 10.48 19.02 -15.00
CA ALA A 207 10.16 19.57 -16.31
C ALA A 207 8.84 20.36 -16.33
N ARG A 208 7.84 19.96 -15.54
CA ARG A 208 6.56 20.69 -15.42
C ARG A 208 6.73 21.98 -14.65
N GLU A 209 7.53 21.98 -13.59
CA GLU A 209 7.80 23.17 -12.78
C GLU A 209 8.52 24.24 -13.62
N THR A 210 9.54 23.85 -14.38
CA THR A 210 10.25 24.76 -15.29
C THR A 210 9.36 25.32 -16.39
N ALA A 211 8.47 24.52 -16.99
CA ALA A 211 7.52 24.99 -17.98
C ALA A 211 6.46 25.95 -17.40
N SER A 212 6.04 25.75 -16.15
CA SER A 212 5.13 26.65 -15.45
C SER A 212 5.77 28.02 -15.18
N ALA A 213 7.04 28.04 -14.78
CA ALA A 213 7.77 29.28 -14.47
C ALA A 213 7.96 30.19 -15.71
N ASP A 214 8.22 29.60 -16.88
CA ASP A 214 8.44 30.36 -18.13
C ASP A 214 7.14 31.02 -18.62
N SER A 215 5.99 30.37 -18.42
CA SER A 215 4.67 30.92 -18.79
C SER A 215 4.22 32.12 -17.94
N ALA A 216 4.79 32.28 -16.74
CA ALA A 216 4.49 33.40 -15.84
C ALA A 216 5.35 34.65 -16.12
N GLY A 217 6.45 34.51 -16.88
CA GLY A 217 7.40 35.59 -17.16
C GLY A 217 7.05 36.49 -18.35
N ASP A 218 6.16 36.07 -19.25
CA ASP A 218 5.85 36.76 -20.52
C ASP A 218 4.76 37.87 -20.39
N GLY A 219 4.39 38.25 -19.16
CA GLY A 219 3.28 39.19 -18.89
C GLY A 219 3.64 40.56 -18.33
N ALA A 220 4.93 40.91 -18.19
CA ALA A 220 5.36 42.09 -17.42
C ALA A 220 5.68 43.36 -18.23
N ASP A 221 5.58 43.34 -19.57
CA ASP A 221 5.83 44.51 -20.43
C ASP A 221 4.51 45.05 -21.01
N GLY A 222 3.63 45.50 -20.13
CA GLY A 222 2.38 46.16 -20.46
C GLY A 222 2.38 47.60 -19.97
N ASP A 223 2.98 48.48 -20.78
CA ASP A 223 2.92 49.93 -20.63
C ASP A 223 1.48 50.43 -20.40
N GLY A 224 1.27 51.13 -19.29
CA GLY A 224 -0.03 51.69 -18.89
C GLY A 224 0.14 52.92 -18.02
N GLU A 225 0.71 53.97 -18.61
CA GLU A 225 0.60 55.36 -18.14
C GLU A 225 -0.87 55.81 -18.02
N ALA A 226 -1.10 56.72 -17.06
CA ALA A 226 -2.29 57.57 -16.87
C ALA A 226 -3.53 56.85 -16.27
N ASP A 227 -4.26 57.36 -15.28
CA ASP A 227 -4.54 58.74 -14.88
C ASP A 227 -4.81 58.82 -13.36
N ALA A 228 -4.51 59.99 -12.80
CA ALA A 228 -5.03 60.43 -11.52
C ALA A 228 -6.52 60.77 -11.65
N ASP A 229 -7.38 60.29 -10.76
CA ASP A 229 -8.61 60.99 -10.42
C ASP A 229 -9.14 60.62 -9.02
N ASP A 230 -9.83 61.61 -8.49
CA ASP A 230 -10.27 61.97 -7.15
C ASP A 230 -11.46 61.15 -6.62
N GLY A 231 -11.79 61.29 -5.33
CA GLY A 231 -13.09 60.87 -4.78
C GLY A 231 -13.03 59.83 -3.64
N VAL A 232 -12.91 60.21 -2.36
CA VAL A 232 -13.97 60.68 -1.44
C VAL A 232 -14.76 59.53 -0.77
N ASP A 233 -14.74 59.59 0.58
CA ASP A 233 -15.68 59.11 1.60
C ASP A 233 -16.21 57.66 1.56
N GLU A 234 -16.15 56.95 2.69
CA GLU A 234 -17.19 57.06 3.73
C GLU A 234 -16.97 55.99 4.81
N ALA A 235 -17.09 56.42 6.06
CA ALA A 235 -17.03 55.60 7.26
C ALA A 235 -18.25 54.67 7.35
N ALA A 236 -18.09 53.48 7.93
CA ALA A 236 -19.15 52.85 8.70
C ALA A 236 -18.56 51.87 9.71
N ASP A 237 -18.67 52.29 10.96
CA ASP A 237 -18.60 51.47 12.16
C ASP A 237 -19.52 50.24 12.06
N GLY A 238 -19.05 49.12 12.62
CA GLY A 238 -19.78 47.87 12.67
C GLY A 238 -19.37 47.06 13.90
N ASP A 239 -19.52 47.68 15.06
CA ASP A 239 -19.50 47.09 16.39
C ASP A 239 -20.61 46.03 16.52
N GLY A 240 -20.30 44.88 17.11
CA GLY A 240 -21.23 43.75 17.17
C GLY A 240 -20.75 42.58 18.03
N ALA A 241 -20.85 42.75 19.35
CA ALA A 241 -21.43 41.81 20.33
C ALA A 241 -21.21 40.29 20.10
N SER A 242 -20.42 39.61 20.94
CA SER A 242 -20.81 39.03 22.24
C SER A 242 -21.88 37.92 22.14
N GLU A 243 -21.51 36.70 22.52
CA GLU A 243 -22.26 35.69 23.30
C GLU A 243 -21.33 34.45 23.34
N ALA A 244 -20.88 33.98 24.52
CA ALA A 244 -21.61 33.04 25.39
C ALA A 244 -21.98 31.76 24.61
N ASP A 245 -21.83 30.53 25.08
CA ASP A 245 -21.93 30.00 26.42
C ASP A 245 -21.63 28.48 26.32
N GLU A 246 -21.51 27.83 27.48
CA GLU A 246 -21.70 26.37 27.73
C GLU A 246 -20.68 25.41 27.05
N GLY A 247 -19.82 24.68 27.77
CA GLY A 247 -20.02 24.06 29.07
C GLY A 247 -20.81 22.76 28.86
N ASP A 248 -20.12 21.64 28.65
CA ASP A 248 -20.73 20.34 28.91
C ASP A 248 -19.72 19.37 29.50
N ASP A 249 -20.25 18.64 30.47
CA ASP A 249 -19.57 18.01 31.58
C ASP A 249 -18.88 16.69 31.20
N VAL A 250 -17.76 16.45 31.87
CA VAL A 250 -17.08 15.17 31.93
C VAL A 250 -17.70 14.39 33.07
N ASP A 251 -18.55 13.40 32.75
CA ASP A 251 -18.93 12.36 33.71
C ASP A 251 -17.98 11.16 33.61
N ALA A 252 -17.67 10.64 34.80
CA ALA A 252 -16.61 9.70 35.16
C ALA A 252 -16.87 8.23 34.82
#